data_AF-A0A377I8K1-F1
#
_entry.id   AF-A0A377I8K1-F1
#
_cell.length_a   1.000
_cell.length_b   1.000
_cell.length_c   1.000
_cell.angle_alpha   90.00
_cell.angle_beta   90.00
_cell.angle_gamma   90.00
#
_symmetry.space_group_name_H-M   'P 1'
#
loop_
_entity.id
_entity.type
_entity.pdbx_description
1 polymer ?
#
loop_
_entity_poly.entity_id
_entity_poly.type
_entity_poly.pdbx_seq_one_letter_code
_entity_poly.pdbx_strand_id
1 'polypeptide(L)'
;MPTTQKIIHIDMDCFYASIELRDKPHLRGKPVAVGGGADQRGVLSTCNYEARKFGLHSAMPTAQALKLCPNLTLLPVNMALYKQVSQQIRQIFYRYTHLVEPLSLDEAYLDVTDCDKCSGSATWIAQEIRQKIWQETQLTASAGVAPLKFLAQIASDKNKPNGQFVIHPDEVAEFVKKLPLSAIPGVGKVTTQRLLEMGLKTCADVQDFEQHLLLNQLGKVGQRIWSFSHGIDERKVQPERLRKSVGVETTLLQNITDLRDGEAVLEHLYPQLIERVQRACPHISLEKLNKIGIKLKFEDFQITTLEKSAVSFQYENFRALLSRIWQRRQDKSIRLIGLQVNLPEQQEEKQMSLWEN
;
A
#
# COMPACT_ATOMS: atom_id res chain seq x y z
N MET A 1 -2.74 15.79 -32.47
CA MET A 1 -2.07 15.99 -31.17
C MET A 1 -2.29 14.72 -30.36
N PRO A 2 -1.27 14.15 -29.71
CA PRO A 2 -1.53 13.06 -28.77
C PRO A 2 -2.49 13.55 -27.68
N THR A 3 -3.54 12.79 -27.41
CA THR A 3 -4.52 13.12 -26.36
C THR A 3 -3.82 13.14 -25.01
N THR A 4 -3.87 14.27 -24.31
CA THR A 4 -3.33 14.37 -22.95
C THR A 4 -4.15 13.49 -22.02
N GLN A 5 -3.47 12.61 -21.27
CA GLN A 5 -4.14 11.73 -20.32
C GLN A 5 -4.86 12.53 -19.23
N LYS A 6 -5.99 12.00 -18.75
CA LYS A 6 -6.76 12.56 -17.63
C LYS A 6 -6.83 11.51 -16.53
N ILE A 7 -5.93 11.62 -15.55
CA ILE A 7 -5.83 10.66 -14.44
C ILE A 7 -6.46 11.26 -13.19
N ILE A 8 -7.33 10.48 -12.55
CA ILE A 8 -7.90 10.79 -11.24
C ILE A 8 -7.30 9.83 -10.22
N HIS A 9 -6.83 10.34 -9.09
CA HIS A 9 -6.57 9.55 -7.89
C HIS A 9 -7.67 9.83 -6.88
N ILE A 10 -8.38 8.80 -6.42
CA ILE A 10 -9.35 8.89 -5.33
C ILE A 10 -8.75 8.24 -4.10
N ASP A 11 -8.85 8.89 -2.94
CA ASP A 11 -8.39 8.38 -1.64
C ASP A 11 -9.42 8.74 -0.55
N MET A 12 -9.94 7.72 0.15
CA MET A 12 -10.95 7.89 1.20
C MET A 12 -10.38 8.52 2.47
N ASP A 13 -11.10 9.47 3.05
CA ASP A 13 -10.59 10.17 4.24
C ASP A 13 -10.70 9.30 5.50
N CYS A 14 -9.57 9.04 6.17
CA CYS A 14 -9.51 8.27 7.42
C CYS A 14 -10.25 6.92 7.34
N PHE A 15 -10.17 6.21 6.20
CA PHE A 15 -11.08 5.14 5.78
C PHE A 15 -11.67 4.26 6.89
N TYR A 16 -10.85 3.47 7.61
CA TYR A 16 -11.39 2.56 8.63
C TYR A 16 -12.07 3.32 9.78
N ALA A 17 -11.48 4.41 10.26
CA ALA A 17 -12.07 5.20 11.34
C ALA A 17 -13.38 5.87 10.89
N SER A 18 -13.48 6.33 9.65
CA SER A 18 -14.70 6.92 9.08
C SER A 18 -15.83 5.89 8.97
N ILE A 19 -15.52 4.65 8.56
CA ILE A 19 -16.49 3.53 8.55
C ILE A 19 -17.00 3.25 9.96
N GLU A 20 -16.08 3.13 10.93
CA GLU A 20 -16.45 2.85 12.31
C GLU A 20 -17.29 3.98 12.94
N LEU A 21 -16.96 5.25 12.66
CA LEU A 21 -17.72 6.42 13.13
C LEU A 21 -19.11 6.56 12.50
N ARG A 22 -19.26 6.14 11.23
CA ARG A 22 -20.56 6.07 10.56
C ARG A 22 -21.48 5.10 11.31
N ASP A 23 -20.97 3.93 11.66
CA ASP A 23 -21.73 2.85 12.29
C ASP A 23 -21.83 3.02 13.82
N LYS A 24 -21.03 3.91 14.41
CA LYS A 24 -21.04 4.26 15.84
C LYS A 24 -21.19 5.78 16.07
N PRO A 25 -22.38 6.36 15.85
CA PRO A 25 -22.59 7.81 15.92
C PRO A 25 -22.22 8.47 17.26
N HIS A 26 -22.31 7.73 18.37
CA HIS A 26 -21.93 8.20 19.71
C HIS A 26 -20.41 8.45 19.91
N LEU A 27 -19.59 8.09 18.91
CA LEU A 27 -18.15 8.35 18.86
C LEU A 27 -17.79 9.60 18.02
N ARG A 28 -18.77 10.23 17.35
CA ARG A 28 -18.51 11.45 16.57
C ARG A 28 -17.96 12.56 17.46
N GLY A 29 -16.97 13.29 16.94
CA GLY A 29 -16.26 14.35 17.67
C GLY A 29 -15.25 13.85 18.71
N LYS A 30 -15.12 12.53 18.92
CA LYS A 30 -14.11 11.96 19.83
C LYS A 30 -12.85 11.54 19.06
N PRO A 31 -11.67 11.53 19.69
CA PRO A 31 -10.48 10.91 19.09
C PRO A 31 -10.68 9.40 18.99
N VAL A 32 -10.68 8.88 17.76
CA VAL A 32 -10.87 7.45 17.46
C VAL A 32 -9.72 6.94 16.60
N ALA A 33 -9.21 5.77 16.95
CA ALA A 33 -8.26 5.03 16.13
C ALA A 33 -8.70 3.58 15.94
N VAL A 34 -8.26 2.99 14.83
CA VAL A 34 -8.43 1.56 14.54
C VAL A 34 -7.04 0.93 14.56
N GLY A 35 -6.86 -0.16 15.30
CA GLY A 35 -5.56 -0.82 15.40
C GLY A 35 -5.52 -1.95 16.40
N GLY A 36 -4.32 -2.52 16.58
CA GLY A 36 -4.09 -3.54 17.61
C GLY A 36 -3.92 -2.92 19.00
N GLY A 37 -4.31 -3.65 20.04
CA GLY A 37 -4.13 -3.24 21.44
C GLY A 37 -2.66 -3.07 21.84
N ALA A 38 -2.39 -2.23 22.85
CA ALA A 38 -1.02 -1.99 23.33
C ALA A 38 -0.42 -3.23 23.98
N ASP A 39 -1.26 -3.98 24.70
CA ASP A 39 -1.01 -5.32 25.26
C ASP A 39 -0.58 -6.34 24.19
N GLN A 40 -1.00 -6.14 22.94
CA GLN A 40 -0.67 -6.98 21.80
C GLN A 40 0.51 -6.47 20.97
N ARG A 41 1.28 -5.50 21.49
CA ARG A 41 2.35 -4.80 20.74
C ARG A 41 1.81 -4.18 19.43
N GLY A 42 0.55 -3.76 19.46
CA GLY A 42 -0.17 -3.23 18.31
C GLY A 42 0.31 -1.85 17.87
N VAL A 43 -0.11 -1.52 16.65
CA VAL A 43 0.05 -0.20 16.03
C VAL A 43 -1.30 0.29 15.53
N LEU A 44 -1.43 1.60 15.36
CA LEU A 44 -2.59 2.20 14.72
C LEU A 44 -2.58 1.88 13.22
N SER A 45 -3.65 1.27 12.70
CA SER A 45 -3.89 1.15 11.26
C SER A 45 -4.28 2.51 10.66
N THR A 46 -5.18 3.23 11.35
CA THR A 46 -5.56 4.60 11.02
C THR A 46 -6.15 5.29 12.24
N CYS A 47 -6.34 6.61 12.16
CA CYS A 47 -7.04 7.41 13.15
C CYS A 47 -7.79 8.56 12.48
N ASN A 48 -8.89 9.01 13.10
CA ASN A 48 -9.70 10.12 12.61
C ASN A 48 -8.98 11.47 12.79
N TYR A 49 -9.49 12.53 12.16
CA TYR A 49 -8.88 13.86 12.25
C TYR A 49 -8.82 14.40 13.68
N GLU A 50 -9.79 14.07 14.54
CA GLU A 50 -9.75 14.46 15.96
C GLU A 50 -8.55 13.86 16.70
N ALA A 51 -8.24 12.57 16.46
CA ALA A 51 -7.05 11.94 17.00
C ALA A 51 -5.76 12.52 16.39
N ARG A 52 -5.75 12.84 15.09
CA ARG A 52 -4.57 13.44 14.41
C ARG A 52 -4.15 14.78 15.00
N LYS A 53 -5.07 15.56 15.61
CA LYS A 53 -4.74 16.81 16.33
C LYS A 53 -3.78 16.58 17.50
N PHE A 54 -3.74 15.38 18.07
CA PHE A 54 -2.80 14.98 19.12
C PHE A 54 -1.48 14.42 18.56
N GLY A 55 -1.25 14.54 17.25
CA GLY A 55 -0.06 14.00 16.58
C GLY A 55 -0.14 12.49 16.27
N LEU A 56 -1.29 11.85 16.49
CA LEU A 56 -1.48 10.44 16.12
C LEU A 56 -1.45 10.28 14.59
N HIS A 57 -0.87 9.17 14.14
CA HIS A 57 -0.78 8.84 12.72
C HIS A 57 -0.76 7.31 12.54
N SER A 58 -1.02 6.85 11.32
CA SER A 58 -0.89 5.43 10.97
C SER A 58 0.52 4.91 11.25
N ALA A 59 0.62 3.62 11.57
CA ALA A 59 1.84 2.93 12.01
C ALA A 59 2.45 3.43 13.34
N MET A 60 1.82 4.35 14.06
CA MET A 60 2.23 4.71 15.42
C MET A 60 1.98 3.54 16.39
N PRO A 61 2.92 3.21 17.30
CA PRO A 61 2.67 2.23 18.37
C PRO A 61 1.49 2.64 19.24
N THR A 62 0.57 1.72 19.53
CA THR A 62 -0.65 2.00 20.31
C THR A 62 -0.31 2.53 21.70
N ALA A 63 0.73 2.00 22.35
CA ALA A 63 1.19 2.49 23.64
C ALA A 63 1.63 3.97 23.60
N GLN A 64 2.24 4.42 22.50
CA GLN A 64 2.62 5.82 22.31
C GLN A 64 1.39 6.69 22.02
N ALA A 65 0.45 6.19 21.20
CA ALA A 65 -0.80 6.88 20.91
C ALA A 65 -1.62 7.17 22.18
N LEU A 66 -1.71 6.19 23.09
CA LEU A 66 -2.40 6.35 24.38
C LEU A 66 -1.70 7.33 25.32
N LYS A 67 -0.38 7.47 25.23
CA LYS A 67 0.35 8.51 25.99
C LYS A 67 0.06 9.91 25.46
N LEU A 68 -0.02 10.06 24.13
CA LEU A 68 -0.32 11.35 23.48
C LEU A 68 -1.79 11.75 23.60
N CYS A 69 -2.70 10.77 23.60
CA CYS A 69 -4.14 10.96 23.71
C CYS A 69 -4.72 9.94 24.71
N PRO A 70 -4.72 10.24 26.02
CA PRO A 70 -5.22 9.32 27.05
C PRO A 70 -6.69 8.94 26.91
N ASN A 71 -7.50 9.81 26.31
CA ASN A 71 -8.93 9.59 26.06
C ASN A 71 -9.23 8.95 24.68
N LEU A 72 -8.20 8.41 24.01
CA LEU A 72 -8.35 7.78 22.69
C LEU A 72 -9.28 6.56 22.77
N THR A 73 -10.31 6.54 21.93
CA THR A 73 -11.11 5.34 21.71
C THR A 73 -10.42 4.47 20.67
N LEU A 74 -9.87 3.33 21.11
CA LEU A 74 -9.25 2.35 20.21
C LEU A 74 -10.26 1.27 19.84
N LEU A 75 -10.47 1.07 18.54
CA LEU A 75 -11.33 0.04 17.98
C LEU A 75 -10.50 -1.07 17.31
N PRO A 76 -10.94 -2.34 17.36
CA PRO A 76 -10.27 -3.43 16.67
C PRO A 76 -10.43 -3.32 15.14
N VAL A 77 -9.56 -3.98 14.40
CA VAL A 77 -9.61 -4.00 12.92
C VAL A 77 -10.73 -4.93 12.45
N ASN A 78 -11.72 -4.40 11.71
CA ASN A 78 -12.77 -5.19 11.05
C ASN A 78 -12.53 -5.32 9.54
N MET A 79 -11.60 -6.19 9.14
CA MET A 79 -11.21 -6.33 7.72
C MET A 79 -12.34 -6.79 6.80
N ALA A 80 -13.32 -7.54 7.30
CA ALA A 80 -14.46 -7.98 6.50
C ALA A 80 -15.32 -6.79 6.09
N LEU A 81 -15.69 -5.94 7.06
CA LEU A 81 -16.43 -4.70 6.82
C LEU A 81 -15.68 -3.77 5.87
N TYR A 82 -14.38 -3.55 6.10
CA TYR A 82 -13.60 -2.62 5.27
C TYR A 82 -13.48 -3.08 3.81
N LYS A 83 -13.37 -4.39 3.57
CA LYS A 83 -13.39 -4.95 2.21
C LYS A 83 -14.74 -4.80 1.54
N GLN A 84 -15.84 -5.03 2.26
CA GLN A 84 -17.19 -4.85 1.73
C GLN A 84 -17.42 -3.40 1.29
N VAL A 85 -17.05 -2.43 2.13
CA VAL A 85 -17.18 -1.00 1.81
C VAL A 85 -16.27 -0.62 0.63
N SER A 86 -15.03 -1.12 0.60
CA SER A 86 -14.11 -0.93 -0.53
C SER A 86 -14.71 -1.42 -1.85
N GLN A 87 -15.35 -2.60 -1.86
CA GLN A 87 -16.03 -3.12 -3.03
C GLN A 87 -17.17 -2.22 -3.49
N GLN A 88 -17.98 -1.70 -2.57
CA GLN A 88 -19.06 -0.75 -2.88
C GLN A 88 -18.51 0.51 -3.56
N ILE A 89 -17.42 1.09 -3.03
CA ILE A 89 -16.77 2.27 -3.61
C ILE A 89 -16.20 1.97 -5.00
N ARG A 90 -15.57 0.80 -5.20
CA ARG A 90 -15.06 0.38 -6.51
C ARG A 90 -16.18 0.26 -7.56
N GLN A 91 -17.37 -0.20 -7.16
CA GLN A 91 -18.52 -0.22 -8.08
C GLN A 91 -18.94 1.18 -8.54
N ILE A 92 -18.68 2.23 -7.75
CA ILE A 92 -18.90 3.61 -8.19
C ILE A 92 -17.86 3.99 -9.26
N PHE A 93 -16.59 3.64 -9.06
CA PHE A 93 -15.52 3.91 -10.04
C PHE A 93 -15.81 3.30 -11.41
N TYR A 94 -16.25 2.03 -11.43
CA TYR A 94 -16.55 1.30 -12.67
C TYR A 94 -17.72 1.88 -13.49
N ARG A 95 -18.50 2.81 -12.92
CA ARG A 95 -19.52 3.56 -13.69
C ARG A 95 -18.89 4.59 -14.63
N TYR A 96 -17.63 4.95 -14.45
CA TYR A 96 -16.96 6.00 -15.23
C TYR A 96 -15.89 5.45 -16.17
N THR A 97 -15.16 4.42 -15.75
CA THR A 97 -14.12 3.78 -16.56
C THR A 97 -13.87 2.37 -16.08
N HIS A 98 -13.45 1.49 -16.99
CA HIS A 98 -12.92 0.16 -16.63
C HIS A 98 -11.44 0.24 -16.25
N LEU A 99 -10.76 1.35 -16.58
CA LEU A 99 -9.36 1.59 -16.27
C LEU A 99 -9.21 2.05 -14.81
N VAL A 100 -9.44 1.13 -13.87
CA VAL A 100 -9.34 1.37 -12.42
C VAL A 100 -8.23 0.51 -11.86
N GLU A 101 -7.16 1.14 -11.35
CA GLU A 101 -6.04 0.47 -10.66
C GLU A 101 -6.13 0.73 -9.16
N PRO A 102 -6.57 -0.24 -8.35
CA PRO A 102 -6.58 -0.11 -6.90
C PRO A 102 -5.16 -0.24 -6.33
N LEU A 103 -4.75 0.71 -5.49
CA LEU A 103 -3.48 0.62 -4.75
C LEU A 103 -3.67 -0.08 -3.41
N SER A 104 -4.81 0.17 -2.76
CA SER A 104 -5.20 -0.37 -1.46
C SER A 104 -6.72 -0.67 -1.42
N LEU A 105 -7.30 -0.75 -0.21
CA LEU A 105 -8.77 -0.79 -0.06
C LEU A 105 -9.43 0.58 -0.26
N ASP A 106 -8.72 1.68 -0.02
CA ASP A 106 -9.26 3.04 0.03
C ASP A 106 -8.77 3.97 -1.07
N GLU A 107 -7.81 3.55 -1.88
CA GLU A 107 -7.30 4.36 -2.99
C GLU A 107 -7.24 3.61 -4.32
N ALA A 108 -7.48 4.36 -5.40
CA ALA A 108 -7.37 3.89 -6.77
C ALA A 108 -7.00 5.03 -7.73
N TYR A 109 -6.22 4.68 -8.76
CA TYR A 109 -6.13 5.50 -9.98
C TYR A 109 -7.24 5.13 -10.95
N LEU A 110 -7.80 6.15 -11.61
CA LEU A 110 -8.76 6.01 -12.68
C LEU A 110 -8.21 6.76 -13.91
N ASP A 111 -8.14 6.08 -15.05
CA ASP A 111 -7.92 6.75 -16.34
C ASP A 111 -9.28 7.07 -16.98
N VAL A 112 -9.59 8.36 -17.06
CA VAL A 112 -10.83 8.88 -17.63
C VAL A 112 -10.59 9.65 -18.92
N THR A 113 -9.46 9.39 -19.60
CA THR A 113 -9.06 10.06 -20.84
C THR A 113 -10.20 10.03 -21.87
N ASP A 114 -10.81 8.86 -22.05
CA ASP A 114 -11.87 8.62 -23.04
C ASP A 114 -13.28 8.56 -22.43
N CYS A 115 -13.47 9.06 -21.20
CA CYS A 115 -14.79 9.11 -20.56
C CYS A 115 -15.55 10.35 -21.01
N ASP A 116 -16.75 10.19 -21.59
CA ASP A 116 -17.60 11.30 -22.05
C ASP A 116 -18.54 11.87 -20.97
N LYS A 117 -18.66 11.19 -19.83
CA LYS A 117 -19.49 11.66 -18.71
C LYS A 117 -18.99 13.00 -18.19
N CYS A 118 -19.90 13.80 -17.64
CA CYS A 118 -19.61 15.16 -17.19
C CYS A 118 -18.88 15.98 -18.27
N SER A 119 -19.33 15.86 -19.53
CA SER A 119 -18.74 16.53 -20.69
C SER A 119 -17.23 16.23 -20.87
N GLY A 120 -16.78 15.06 -20.43
CA GLY A 120 -15.38 14.64 -20.45
C GLY A 120 -14.44 15.37 -19.47
N SER A 121 -14.99 16.20 -18.58
CA SER A 121 -14.21 16.92 -17.56
C SER A 121 -13.84 16.00 -16.41
N ALA A 122 -12.54 15.67 -16.28
CA ALA A 122 -12.04 14.88 -15.16
C ALA A 122 -12.27 15.54 -13.79
N THR A 123 -12.28 16.87 -13.74
CA THR A 123 -12.62 17.64 -12.53
C THR A 123 -14.06 17.36 -12.09
N TRP A 124 -15.01 17.39 -13.03
CA TRP A 124 -16.42 17.13 -12.73
C TRP A 124 -16.69 15.65 -12.48
N ILE A 125 -15.99 14.74 -13.17
CA ILE A 125 -16.03 13.31 -12.87
C ILE A 125 -15.56 13.06 -11.43
N ALA A 126 -14.41 13.61 -11.02
CA ALA A 126 -13.91 13.48 -9.66
C ALA A 126 -14.89 14.02 -8.61
N GLN A 127 -15.49 15.18 -8.89
CA GLN A 127 -16.50 15.78 -8.01
C GLN A 127 -17.75 14.89 -7.89
N GLU A 128 -18.26 14.37 -9.01
CA GLU A 128 -19.44 13.50 -9.02
C GLU A 128 -19.14 12.17 -8.32
N ILE A 129 -17.97 11.55 -8.55
CA ILE A 129 -17.53 10.34 -7.83
C ILE A 129 -17.55 10.59 -6.31
N ARG A 130 -16.97 11.69 -5.84
CA ARG A 130 -16.96 12.04 -4.41
C ARG A 130 -18.38 12.22 -3.86
N GLN A 131 -19.26 12.87 -4.61
CA GLN A 131 -20.67 13.03 -4.23
C GLN A 131 -21.41 11.69 -4.17
N LYS A 132 -21.19 10.78 -5.14
CA LYS A 132 -21.78 9.45 -5.16
C LYS A 132 -21.29 8.58 -4.01
N ILE A 133 -19.99 8.63 -3.71
CA ILE A 133 -19.43 7.97 -2.53
C ILE A 133 -20.14 8.46 -1.26
N TRP A 134 -20.28 9.78 -1.08
CA TRP A 134 -21.00 10.33 0.07
C TRP A 134 -22.46 9.86 0.11
N GLN A 135 -23.21 10.01 -0.98
CA GLN A 135 -24.62 9.64 -1.07
C GLN A 135 -24.85 8.16 -0.72
N GLU A 136 -24.03 7.25 -1.26
CA GLU A 136 -24.24 5.80 -1.16
C GLU A 136 -23.60 5.16 0.07
N THR A 137 -22.55 5.78 0.64
CA THR A 137 -21.78 5.18 1.73
C THR A 137 -21.76 6.01 3.02
N GLN A 138 -22.15 7.29 2.94
CA GLN A 138 -22.00 8.29 4.01
C GLN A 138 -20.54 8.45 4.47
N LEU A 139 -19.58 8.26 3.55
CA LEU A 139 -18.16 8.44 3.76
C LEU A 139 -17.63 9.54 2.83
N THR A 140 -16.58 10.24 3.24
CA THR A 140 -15.94 11.25 2.41
C THR A 140 -14.70 10.70 1.72
N ALA A 141 -14.42 11.24 0.55
CA ALA A 141 -13.21 10.97 -0.20
C ALA A 141 -12.62 12.29 -0.70
N SER A 142 -11.30 12.28 -0.89
CA SER A 142 -10.58 13.34 -1.55
C SER A 142 -10.06 12.88 -2.90
N ALA A 143 -9.90 13.82 -3.83
CA ALA A 143 -9.51 13.51 -5.20
C ALA A 143 -8.38 14.39 -5.72
N GLY A 144 -7.48 13.82 -6.49
CA GLY A 144 -6.47 14.54 -7.24
C GLY A 144 -6.64 14.28 -8.72
N VAL A 145 -6.55 15.33 -9.54
CA VAL A 145 -6.67 15.22 -11.00
C VAL A 145 -5.40 15.78 -11.63
N ALA A 146 -4.75 15.01 -12.50
CA ALA A 146 -3.54 15.44 -13.19
C ALA A 146 -3.31 14.63 -14.49
N PRO A 147 -2.44 15.09 -15.39
CA PRO A 147 -2.08 14.31 -16.57
C PRO A 147 -1.13 13.12 -16.29
N LEU A 148 -0.52 13.08 -15.10
CA LEU A 148 0.44 12.04 -14.70
C LEU A 148 -0.02 11.35 -13.41
N LYS A 149 0.16 10.03 -13.30
CA LYS A 149 -0.28 9.26 -12.14
C LYS A 149 0.30 9.80 -10.83
N PHE A 150 1.62 9.98 -10.74
CA PHE A 150 2.22 10.44 -9.48
C PHE A 150 1.72 11.83 -9.05
N LEU A 151 1.45 12.73 -10.01
CA LEU A 151 0.88 14.05 -9.72
C LEU A 151 -0.57 13.97 -9.27
N ALA A 152 -1.37 13.08 -9.85
CA ALA A 152 -2.75 12.87 -9.42
C ALA A 152 -2.78 12.39 -7.95
N GLN A 153 -1.87 11.49 -7.57
CA GLN A 153 -1.75 11.05 -6.17
C GLN A 153 -1.36 12.21 -5.24
N ILE A 154 -0.33 12.98 -5.59
CA ILE A 154 0.08 14.16 -4.81
C ILE A 154 -1.05 15.19 -4.69
N ALA A 155 -1.77 15.45 -5.78
CA ALA A 155 -2.90 16.37 -5.79
C ALA A 155 -4.00 15.95 -4.81
N SER A 156 -4.27 14.65 -4.69
CA SER A 156 -5.33 14.15 -3.81
C SER A 156 -5.10 14.45 -2.32
N ASP A 157 -3.85 14.66 -1.91
CA ASP A 157 -3.50 15.02 -0.53
C ASP A 157 -3.60 16.53 -0.25
N LYS A 158 -3.55 17.40 -1.26
CA LYS A 158 -3.42 18.86 -1.08
C LYS A 158 -4.60 19.49 -0.35
N ASN A 159 -5.82 19.04 -0.66
CA ASN A 159 -7.07 19.59 -0.14
C ASN A 159 -7.85 18.59 0.75
N LYS A 160 -7.15 17.63 1.39
CA LYS A 160 -7.78 16.74 2.38
C LYS A 160 -8.20 17.52 3.64
N PRO A 161 -9.33 17.17 4.30
CA PRO A 161 -10.34 16.15 3.93
C PRO A 161 -11.42 16.66 2.97
N ASN A 162 -12.13 15.72 2.36
CA ASN A 162 -13.32 15.95 1.55
C ASN A 162 -13.15 17.10 0.55
N GLY A 163 -12.01 17.12 -0.14
CA GLY A 163 -11.68 18.14 -1.13
C GLY A 163 -11.10 17.51 -2.38
N GLN A 164 -10.83 18.35 -3.38
CA GLN A 164 -10.10 17.92 -4.55
C GLN A 164 -9.13 19.00 -5.02
N PHE A 165 -8.09 18.59 -5.73
CA PHE A 165 -7.11 19.47 -6.34
C PHE A 165 -6.83 19.02 -7.77
N VAL A 166 -6.66 19.98 -8.68
CA VAL A 166 -6.43 19.75 -10.10
C VAL A 166 -5.09 20.37 -10.46
N ILE A 167 -4.26 19.62 -11.19
CA ILE A 167 -3.04 20.12 -11.82
C ILE A 167 -3.29 20.08 -13.32
N HIS A 168 -3.42 21.25 -13.94
CA HIS A 168 -3.62 21.34 -15.38
C HIS A 168 -2.32 21.03 -16.14
N PRO A 169 -2.39 20.56 -17.40
CA PRO A 169 -1.19 20.19 -18.16
C PRO A 169 -0.15 21.31 -18.31
N ASP A 170 -0.59 22.56 -18.42
CA ASP A 170 0.23 23.76 -18.49
C ASP A 170 0.88 24.15 -17.15
N GLU A 171 0.34 23.65 -16.03
CA GLU A 171 0.89 23.89 -14.69
C GLU A 171 1.95 22.87 -14.27
N VAL A 172 2.06 21.73 -14.97
CA VAL A 172 2.90 20.59 -14.57
C VAL A 172 4.35 20.99 -14.33
N ALA A 173 4.96 21.72 -15.27
CA ALA A 173 6.38 22.07 -15.19
C ALA A 173 6.69 22.92 -13.94
N GLU A 174 5.87 23.95 -13.68
CA GLU A 174 6.05 24.83 -12.53
C GLU A 174 5.65 24.16 -11.21
N PHE A 175 4.64 23.30 -11.22
CA PHE A 175 4.25 22.51 -10.05
C PHE A 175 5.38 21.57 -9.63
N VAL A 176 5.96 20.84 -10.60
CA VAL A 176 7.03 19.87 -10.33
C VAL A 176 8.25 20.55 -9.74
N LYS A 177 8.73 21.67 -10.29
CA LYS A 177 9.90 22.39 -9.75
C LYS A 177 9.81 22.67 -8.25
N LYS A 178 8.63 23.07 -7.77
CA LYS A 178 8.37 23.45 -6.37
C LYS A 178 8.10 22.26 -5.46
N LEU A 179 7.98 21.05 -6.00
CA LEU A 179 7.61 19.86 -5.25
C LEU A 179 8.78 19.39 -4.36
N PRO A 180 8.56 19.23 -3.04
CA PRO A 180 9.54 18.56 -2.18
C PRO A 180 9.72 17.09 -2.57
N LEU A 181 10.95 16.60 -2.60
CA LEU A 181 11.23 15.21 -2.96
C LEU A 181 10.56 14.19 -2.02
N SER A 182 10.35 14.57 -0.76
CA SER A 182 9.63 13.75 0.23
C SER A 182 8.13 13.58 -0.08
N ALA A 183 7.55 14.40 -0.94
CA ALA A 183 6.17 14.27 -1.39
C ALA A 183 6.02 13.27 -2.56
N ILE A 184 7.13 12.85 -3.18
CA ILE A 184 7.09 11.90 -4.29
C ILE A 184 6.68 10.50 -3.78
N PRO A 185 5.66 9.86 -4.38
CA PRO A 185 5.28 8.50 -4.02
C PRO A 185 6.46 7.52 -4.11
N GLY A 186 6.74 6.85 -2.98
CA GLY A 186 7.84 5.91 -2.85
C GLY A 186 9.18 6.52 -2.45
N VAL A 187 9.24 7.82 -2.11
CA VAL A 187 10.36 8.44 -1.40
C VAL A 187 10.02 8.51 0.09
N GLY A 188 10.46 7.49 0.84
CA GLY A 188 10.27 7.43 2.29
C GLY A 188 11.37 8.14 3.08
N LYS A 189 11.24 8.21 4.41
CA LYS A 189 12.17 8.90 5.33
C LYS A 189 13.65 8.61 5.07
N VAL A 190 14.01 7.35 4.82
CA VAL A 190 15.40 6.93 4.56
C VAL A 190 15.92 7.52 3.25
N THR A 191 15.12 7.46 2.18
CA THR A 191 15.49 8.03 0.88
C THR A 191 15.55 9.55 0.96
N THR A 192 14.60 10.19 1.65
CA THR A 192 14.63 11.63 1.91
C THR A 192 15.92 12.03 2.60
N GLN A 193 16.34 11.33 3.66
CA GLN A 193 17.58 11.62 4.37
C GLN A 193 18.81 11.54 3.45
N ARG A 194 18.90 10.49 2.61
CA ARG A 194 19.98 10.37 1.61
C ARG A 194 19.98 11.51 0.59
N LEU A 195 18.81 11.94 0.13
CA LEU A 195 18.71 13.06 -0.80
C LEU A 195 19.16 14.37 -0.13
N LEU A 196 18.79 14.59 1.13
CA LEU A 196 19.25 15.75 1.90
C LEU A 196 20.76 15.77 2.09
N GLU A 197 21.38 14.61 2.32
CA GLU A 197 22.85 14.45 2.39
C GLU A 197 23.53 14.79 1.06
N MET A 198 22.83 14.61 -0.06
CA MET A 198 23.28 15.03 -1.40
C MET A 198 22.96 16.51 -1.69
N GLY A 199 22.36 17.25 -0.76
CA GLY A 199 21.94 18.65 -0.96
C GLY A 199 20.61 18.82 -1.68
N LEU A 200 19.86 17.73 -1.93
CA LEU A 200 18.64 17.71 -2.74
C LEU A 200 17.39 17.73 -1.85
N LYS A 201 16.53 18.75 -2.02
CA LYS A 201 15.29 18.93 -1.25
C LYS A 201 14.05 18.93 -2.12
N THR A 202 14.16 19.51 -3.32
CA THR A 202 13.08 19.74 -4.27
C THR A 202 13.38 19.07 -5.60
N CYS A 203 12.35 18.93 -6.44
CA CYS A 203 12.57 18.46 -7.82
C CYS A 203 13.43 19.44 -8.63
N ALA A 204 13.37 20.76 -8.37
CA ALA A 204 14.27 21.71 -9.02
C ALA A 204 15.73 21.39 -8.72
N ASP A 205 16.07 21.06 -7.46
CA ASP A 205 17.43 20.65 -7.12
C ASP A 205 17.88 19.41 -7.92
N VAL A 206 16.96 18.47 -8.19
CA VAL A 206 17.25 17.28 -9.01
C VAL A 206 17.38 17.61 -10.51
N GLN A 207 16.64 18.60 -11.02
CA GLN A 207 16.77 19.07 -12.40
C GLN A 207 18.16 19.66 -12.67
N ASP A 208 18.71 20.36 -11.68
CA ASP A 208 20.04 20.97 -11.75
C ASP A 208 21.18 20.00 -11.34
N PHE A 209 20.85 18.75 -11.01
CA PHE A 209 21.80 17.74 -10.52
C PHE A 209 22.24 16.76 -11.61
N GLU A 210 23.47 16.27 -11.49
CA GLU A 210 24.00 15.28 -12.41
C GLU A 210 23.29 13.93 -12.27
N GLN A 211 22.54 13.53 -13.29
CA GLN A 211 21.72 12.32 -13.30
C GLN A 211 22.52 11.07 -12.88
N HIS A 212 23.73 10.88 -13.42
CA HIS A 212 24.52 9.68 -13.16
C HIS A 212 24.89 9.51 -11.67
N LEU A 213 25.12 10.60 -10.93
CA LEU A 213 25.38 10.56 -9.49
C LEU A 213 24.14 10.08 -8.70
N LEU A 214 22.95 10.56 -9.08
CA LEU A 214 21.68 10.15 -8.47
C LEU A 214 21.39 8.65 -8.73
N LEU A 215 21.66 8.19 -9.95
CA LEU A 215 21.50 6.79 -10.35
C LEU A 215 22.50 5.88 -9.63
N ASN A 216 23.76 6.29 -9.50
CA ASN A 216 24.78 5.51 -8.79
C ASN A 216 24.41 5.32 -7.30
N GLN A 217 23.85 6.35 -6.67
CA GLN A 217 23.53 6.31 -5.24
C GLN A 217 22.21 5.60 -4.92
N LEU A 218 21.20 5.72 -5.80
CA LEU A 218 19.82 5.26 -5.52
C LEU A 218 19.29 4.22 -6.52
N GLY A 219 20.06 3.87 -7.55
CA GLY A 219 19.69 2.90 -8.59
C GLY A 219 18.36 3.23 -9.25
N LYS A 220 17.47 2.23 -9.33
CA LYS A 220 16.12 2.37 -9.92
C LYS A 220 15.27 3.45 -9.23
N VAL A 221 15.46 3.67 -7.93
CA VAL A 221 14.73 4.72 -7.21
C VAL A 221 15.22 6.09 -7.66
N GLY A 222 16.53 6.25 -7.86
CA GLY A 222 17.14 7.46 -8.43
C GLY A 222 16.60 7.78 -9.81
N GLN A 223 16.52 6.79 -10.70
CA GLN A 223 15.92 6.97 -12.03
C GLN A 223 14.48 7.46 -11.95
N ARG A 224 13.67 6.89 -11.06
CA ARG A 224 12.27 7.31 -10.91
C ARG A 224 12.15 8.73 -10.35
N ILE A 225 12.97 9.09 -9.36
CA ILE A 225 13.02 10.45 -8.81
C ILE A 225 13.41 11.44 -9.90
N TRP A 226 14.43 11.12 -10.70
CA TRP A 226 14.85 11.95 -11.83
C TRP A 226 13.71 12.16 -12.81
N SER A 227 13.06 11.08 -13.27
CA SER A 227 11.95 11.17 -14.21
C SER A 227 10.79 12.02 -13.67
N PHE A 228 10.34 11.77 -12.44
CA PHE A 228 9.27 12.57 -11.83
C PHE A 228 9.65 14.03 -11.61
N SER A 229 10.92 14.30 -11.29
CA SER A 229 11.44 15.66 -11.15
C SER A 229 11.45 16.41 -12.48
N HIS A 230 11.38 15.71 -13.62
CA HIS A 230 11.25 16.30 -14.96
C HIS A 230 9.81 16.20 -15.52
N GLY A 231 8.82 15.84 -14.69
CA GLY A 231 7.44 15.68 -15.14
C GLY A 231 7.25 14.49 -16.09
N ILE A 232 8.08 13.45 -15.98
CA ILE A 232 8.02 12.26 -16.82
C ILE A 232 7.48 11.09 -15.98
N ASP A 233 6.31 10.58 -16.36
CA ASP A 233 5.72 9.37 -15.79
C ASP A 233 5.00 8.56 -16.87
N GLU A 234 5.71 7.60 -17.45
CA GLU A 234 5.20 6.75 -18.55
C GLU A 234 4.26 5.64 -18.07
N ARG A 235 4.05 5.51 -16.76
CA ARG A 235 3.21 4.46 -16.20
C ARG A 235 1.76 4.70 -16.58
N LYS A 236 1.14 3.73 -17.24
CA LYS A 236 -0.31 3.71 -17.48
C LYS A 236 -1.06 3.23 -16.23
N VAL A 237 -2.35 3.51 -16.18
CA VAL A 237 -3.25 2.87 -15.22
C VAL A 237 -3.38 1.39 -15.61
N GLN A 238 -3.15 0.49 -14.65
CA GLN A 238 -3.11 -0.95 -14.82
C GLN A 238 -4.22 -1.59 -13.99
N PRO A 239 -5.39 -1.91 -14.59
CA PRO A 239 -6.53 -2.42 -13.85
C PRO A 239 -6.29 -3.82 -13.27
N GLU A 240 -5.48 -4.60 -13.96
CA GLU A 240 -5.13 -5.96 -13.58
C GLU A 240 -3.72 -5.98 -12.99
N ARG A 241 -3.64 -6.36 -11.71
CA ARG A 241 -2.38 -6.70 -11.06
C ARG A 241 -2.45 -8.12 -10.55
N LEU A 242 -1.72 -9.00 -11.21
CA LEU A 242 -1.54 -10.36 -10.72
C LEU A 242 -0.75 -10.33 -9.42
N ARG A 243 -1.30 -10.99 -8.40
CA ARG A 243 -0.61 -11.19 -7.14
C ARG A 243 0.61 -12.07 -7.39
N LYS A 244 1.75 -11.68 -6.82
CA LYS A 244 3.02 -12.41 -6.97
C LYS A 244 3.35 -13.32 -5.79
N SER A 245 2.79 -13.05 -4.62
CA SER A 245 3.03 -13.85 -3.41
C SER A 245 1.88 -13.75 -2.42
N VAL A 246 1.79 -14.76 -1.55
CA VAL A 246 0.88 -14.81 -0.41
C VAL A 246 1.72 -15.11 0.83
N GLY A 247 1.45 -14.42 1.94
CA GLY A 247 2.13 -14.66 3.20
C GLY A 247 1.23 -14.47 4.40
N VAL A 248 1.63 -15.05 5.52
CA VAL A 248 1.05 -14.87 6.85
C VAL A 248 2.18 -14.66 7.84
N GLU A 249 1.99 -13.77 8.80
CA GLU A 249 3.00 -13.47 9.79
C GLU A 249 2.35 -13.02 11.09
N THR A 250 3.04 -13.27 12.20
CA THR A 250 2.57 -12.87 13.52
C THR A 250 3.70 -12.27 14.35
N THR A 251 3.44 -11.13 14.97
CA THR A 251 4.32 -10.57 16.01
C THR A 251 3.94 -11.21 17.35
N LEU A 252 4.91 -11.84 17.99
CA LEU A 252 4.70 -12.56 19.24
C LEU A 252 4.59 -11.59 20.42
N LEU A 253 3.73 -11.92 21.38
CA LEU A 253 3.55 -11.17 22.64
C LEU A 253 4.81 -11.21 23.50
N GLN A 254 5.44 -12.39 23.57
CA GLN A 254 6.72 -12.62 24.20
C GLN A 254 7.70 -13.10 23.13
N ASN A 255 8.94 -12.62 23.19
CA ASN A 255 9.94 -13.11 22.25
C ASN A 255 10.33 -14.54 22.65
N ILE A 256 10.72 -15.34 21.66
CA ILE A 256 11.09 -16.74 21.87
C ILE A 256 12.57 -16.96 21.53
N THR A 257 13.20 -17.93 22.18
CA THR A 257 14.62 -18.28 21.98
C THR A 257 14.82 -19.76 21.64
N ASP A 258 13.83 -20.61 21.92
CA ASP A 258 13.82 -22.03 21.58
C ASP A 258 13.21 -22.26 20.20
N LEU A 259 13.85 -23.12 19.41
CA LEU A 259 13.34 -23.54 18.11
C LEU A 259 11.99 -24.24 18.22
N ARG A 260 11.74 -24.99 19.31
CA ARG A 260 10.47 -25.69 19.56
C ARG A 260 9.29 -24.73 19.65
N ASP A 261 9.48 -23.57 20.27
CA ASP A 261 8.47 -22.52 20.30
C ASP A 261 8.21 -21.97 18.88
N GLY A 262 9.26 -21.87 18.06
CA GLY A 262 9.15 -21.49 16.66
C GLY A 262 8.38 -22.51 15.82
N GLU A 263 8.58 -23.80 16.07
CA GLU A 263 7.81 -24.89 15.46
C GLU A 263 6.33 -24.83 15.86
N ALA A 264 6.02 -24.56 17.14
CA ALA A 264 4.64 -24.36 17.58
C ALA A 264 3.95 -23.18 16.88
N VAL A 265 4.68 -22.08 16.63
CA VAL A 265 4.16 -20.95 15.83
C VAL A 265 3.93 -21.37 14.38
N LEU A 266 4.82 -22.20 13.81
CA LEU A 266 4.69 -22.71 12.45
C LEU A 266 3.43 -23.58 12.29
N GLU A 267 3.13 -24.45 13.25
CA GLU A 267 1.90 -25.29 13.27
C GLU A 267 0.63 -24.44 13.19
N HIS A 268 0.63 -23.26 13.80
CA HIS A 268 -0.50 -22.34 13.75
C HIS A 268 -0.57 -21.53 12.44
N LEU A 269 0.57 -21.11 11.90
CA LEU A 269 0.63 -20.26 10.70
C LEU A 269 0.41 -21.03 9.40
N TYR A 270 0.86 -22.29 9.30
CA TYR A 270 0.79 -23.05 8.05
C TYR A 270 -0.65 -23.29 7.55
N PRO A 271 -1.62 -23.72 8.39
CA PRO A 271 -3.03 -23.82 7.98
C PRO A 271 -3.62 -22.48 7.52
N GLN A 272 -3.25 -21.36 8.17
CA GLN A 272 -3.69 -20.03 7.76
C GLN A 272 -3.11 -19.63 6.41
N LEU A 273 -1.88 -20.03 6.11
CA LEU A 273 -1.27 -19.79 4.80
C LEU A 273 -2.02 -20.57 3.72
N ILE A 274 -2.34 -21.84 3.96
CA ILE A 274 -3.15 -22.67 3.05
C ILE A 274 -4.48 -21.97 2.75
N GLU A 275 -5.22 -21.61 3.80
CA GLU A 275 -6.53 -20.98 3.64
C GLU A 275 -6.43 -19.65 2.89
N ARG A 276 -5.41 -18.83 3.20
CA ARG A 276 -5.19 -17.55 2.54
C ARG A 276 -4.82 -17.72 1.06
N VAL A 277 -4.03 -18.74 0.72
CA VAL A 277 -3.70 -19.09 -0.67
C VAL A 277 -4.94 -19.52 -1.43
N GLN A 278 -5.72 -20.46 -0.87
CA GLN A 278 -6.95 -20.96 -1.50
C GLN A 278 -7.97 -19.84 -1.74
N ARG A 279 -8.13 -18.91 -0.80
CA ARG A 279 -9.00 -17.73 -0.99
C ARG A 279 -8.46 -16.74 -2.02
N ALA A 280 -7.14 -16.51 -2.05
CA ALA A 280 -6.55 -15.49 -2.92
C ALA A 280 -6.38 -15.98 -4.37
N CYS A 281 -6.18 -17.28 -4.56
CA CYS A 281 -5.89 -17.90 -5.85
C CYS A 281 -6.58 -19.28 -5.94
N PRO A 282 -7.93 -19.33 -5.96
CA PRO A 282 -8.68 -20.60 -5.93
C PRO A 282 -8.39 -21.52 -7.14
N HIS A 283 -7.89 -20.94 -8.24
CA HIS A 283 -7.54 -21.68 -9.46
C HIS A 283 -6.13 -22.30 -9.45
N ILE A 284 -5.29 -21.99 -8.45
CA ILE A 284 -3.93 -22.51 -8.33
C ILE A 284 -3.94 -23.65 -7.32
N SER A 285 -3.73 -24.88 -7.79
CA SER A 285 -3.50 -26.03 -6.89
C SER A 285 -2.23 -25.80 -6.06
N LEU A 286 -2.25 -26.22 -4.79
CA LEU A 286 -1.12 -26.09 -3.87
C LEU A 286 0.14 -26.81 -4.37
N GLU A 287 -0.02 -27.87 -5.17
CA GLU A 287 1.08 -28.63 -5.77
C GLU A 287 1.91 -27.82 -6.78
N LYS A 288 1.29 -26.81 -7.41
CA LYS A 288 1.98 -25.91 -8.35
C LYS A 288 2.84 -24.87 -7.65
N LEU A 289 2.74 -24.76 -6.32
CA LEU A 289 3.51 -23.81 -5.53
C LEU A 289 4.87 -24.41 -5.18
N ASN A 290 5.92 -23.85 -5.77
CA ASN A 290 7.26 -24.42 -5.72
C ASN A 290 8.33 -23.48 -5.14
N LYS A 291 7.94 -22.31 -4.63
CA LYS A 291 8.85 -21.32 -4.05
C LYS A 291 8.30 -20.78 -2.74
N ILE A 292 8.80 -21.30 -1.62
CA ILE A 292 8.39 -20.94 -0.27
C ILE A 292 9.46 -20.11 0.44
N GLY A 293 9.09 -19.44 1.53
CA GLY A 293 10.05 -18.76 2.38
C GLY A 293 9.57 -18.53 3.80
N ILE A 294 10.54 -18.29 4.68
CA ILE A 294 10.34 -17.90 6.08
C ILE A 294 10.98 -16.55 6.32
N LYS A 295 10.30 -15.74 7.13
CA LYS A 295 10.76 -14.46 7.65
C LYS A 295 10.87 -14.54 9.16
N LEU A 296 12.00 -14.13 9.72
CA LEU A 296 12.15 -13.86 11.13
C LEU A 296 12.39 -12.36 11.35
N LYS A 297 11.83 -11.81 12.43
CA LYS A 297 12.24 -10.51 12.97
C LYS A 297 12.80 -10.72 14.37
N PHE A 298 13.95 -10.13 14.64
CA PHE A 298 14.60 -10.21 15.94
C PHE A 298 14.12 -9.09 16.88
N GLU A 299 14.54 -9.15 18.14
CA GLU A 299 14.22 -8.15 19.16
C GLU A 299 14.73 -6.74 18.84
N ASP A 300 15.84 -6.63 18.11
CA ASP A 300 16.43 -5.38 17.62
C ASP A 300 15.79 -4.88 16.31
N PHE A 301 14.66 -5.48 15.92
CA PHE A 301 13.89 -5.17 14.72
C PHE A 301 14.56 -5.52 13.39
N GLN A 302 15.76 -6.11 13.39
CA GLN A 302 16.36 -6.66 12.18
C GLN A 302 15.51 -7.80 11.63
N ILE A 303 15.35 -7.85 10.30
CA ILE A 303 14.57 -8.86 9.59
C ILE A 303 15.53 -9.71 8.79
N THR A 304 15.34 -11.03 8.84
CA THR A 304 15.99 -11.97 7.93
C THR A 304 14.94 -12.82 7.23
N THR A 305 15.21 -13.13 5.96
CA THR A 305 14.36 -13.98 5.13
C THR A 305 15.20 -15.11 4.54
N LEU A 306 14.59 -16.28 4.43
CA LEU A 306 15.16 -17.44 3.75
C LEU A 306 14.08 -18.01 2.82
N GLU A 307 14.36 -17.99 1.53
CA GLU A 307 13.52 -18.57 0.49
C GLU A 307 14.17 -19.82 -0.09
N LYS A 308 13.35 -20.74 -0.58
CA LYS A 308 13.80 -21.90 -1.36
C LYS A 308 12.84 -22.09 -2.54
N SER A 309 13.41 -22.21 -3.74
CA SER A 309 12.71 -22.54 -4.98
C SER A 309 12.80 -24.04 -5.27
N ALA A 310 12.02 -24.51 -6.24
CA ALA A 310 11.93 -25.92 -6.63
C ALA A 310 11.67 -26.86 -5.44
N VAL A 311 10.78 -26.44 -4.53
CA VAL A 311 10.42 -27.19 -3.32
C VAL A 311 8.91 -27.16 -3.12
N SER A 312 8.31 -28.30 -2.80
CA SER A 312 6.87 -28.41 -2.61
C SER A 312 6.38 -27.55 -1.43
N PHE A 313 5.15 -27.04 -1.57
CA PHE A 313 4.43 -26.31 -0.52
C PHE A 313 3.92 -27.24 0.60
N GLN A 314 4.85 -27.83 1.34
CA GLN A 314 4.58 -28.79 2.42
C GLN A 314 5.13 -28.28 3.75
N TYR A 315 4.44 -28.62 4.84
CA TYR A 315 4.80 -28.23 6.20
C TYR A 315 6.27 -28.54 6.54
N GLU A 316 6.75 -29.75 6.23
CA GLU A 316 8.12 -30.17 6.52
C GLU A 316 9.19 -29.31 5.84
N ASN A 317 8.90 -28.78 4.65
CA ASN A 317 9.82 -27.87 3.97
C ASN A 317 9.90 -26.51 4.67
N PHE A 318 8.79 -26.00 5.21
CA PHE A 318 8.82 -24.82 6.07
C PHE A 318 9.59 -25.11 7.37
N ARG A 319 9.37 -26.26 8.00
CA ARG A 319 10.10 -26.67 9.22
C ARG A 319 11.61 -26.74 9.00
N ALA A 320 12.04 -27.32 7.89
CA ALA A 320 13.45 -27.38 7.49
C ALA A 320 14.04 -25.97 7.25
N LEU A 321 13.28 -25.08 6.61
CA LEU A 321 13.68 -23.68 6.45
C LEU A 321 13.76 -22.94 7.78
N LEU A 322 12.83 -23.19 8.71
CA LEU A 322 12.79 -22.57 10.02
C LEU A 322 14.05 -22.94 10.79
N SER A 323 14.38 -24.23 10.85
CA SER A 323 15.60 -24.74 11.50
C SER A 323 16.87 -24.07 10.94
N ARG A 324 16.94 -23.89 9.62
CA ARG A 324 18.10 -23.28 8.96
C ARG A 324 18.18 -21.77 9.19
N ILE A 325 17.08 -21.03 9.08
CA ILE A 325 17.07 -19.58 9.30
C ILE A 325 17.25 -19.23 10.78
N TRP A 326 16.86 -20.12 11.70
CA TRP A 326 17.03 -19.94 13.15
C TRP A 326 18.49 -19.73 13.56
N GLN A 327 19.42 -20.41 12.88
CA GLN A 327 20.86 -20.27 13.13
C GLN A 327 21.38 -18.84 12.91
N ARG A 328 20.67 -18.01 12.12
CA ARG A 328 21.03 -16.61 11.90
C ARG A 328 20.74 -15.69 13.07
N ARG A 329 20.06 -16.18 14.12
CA ARG A 329 19.64 -15.33 15.25
C ARG A 329 20.83 -14.77 16.05
N GLN A 330 21.98 -15.44 16.05
CA GLN A 330 23.18 -15.02 16.81
C GLN A 330 22.81 -14.62 18.25
N ASP A 331 22.17 -15.53 18.97
CA ASP A 331 21.62 -15.37 20.32
C ASP A 331 20.46 -14.40 20.53
N LYS A 332 20.08 -13.60 19.53
CA LYS A 332 18.90 -12.73 19.61
C LYS A 332 17.62 -13.54 19.79
N SER A 333 16.67 -12.98 20.52
CA SER A 333 15.32 -13.53 20.63
C SER A 333 14.48 -13.18 19.39
N ILE A 334 13.56 -14.07 19.01
CA ILE A 334 12.68 -13.92 17.86
C ILE A 334 11.39 -13.21 18.30
N ARG A 335 11.06 -12.13 17.59
CA ARG A 335 9.88 -11.29 17.82
C ARG A 335 8.73 -11.59 16.86
N LEU A 336 9.02 -12.00 15.63
CA LEU A 336 8.00 -12.32 14.61
C LEU A 336 8.47 -13.48 13.76
N ILE A 337 7.50 -14.34 13.40
CA ILE A 337 7.67 -15.38 12.39
C ILE A 337 6.65 -15.15 11.28
N GLY A 338 7.09 -15.27 10.02
CA GLY A 338 6.24 -15.21 8.86
C GLY A 338 6.55 -16.33 7.87
N LEU A 339 5.50 -16.83 7.22
CA LEU A 339 5.55 -17.78 6.13
C LEU A 339 5.09 -17.11 4.85
N GLN A 340 5.73 -17.42 3.74
CA GLN A 340 5.34 -16.90 2.44
C GLN A 340 5.50 -17.94 1.35
N VAL A 341 4.72 -17.78 0.29
CA VAL A 341 4.82 -18.54 -0.94
C VAL A 341 4.73 -17.58 -2.12
N ASN A 342 5.59 -17.78 -3.11
CA ASN A 342 5.50 -17.07 -4.37
C ASN A 342 4.54 -17.82 -5.28
N LEU A 343 3.71 -17.07 -5.98
CA LEU A 343 2.76 -17.61 -6.94
C LEU A 343 3.49 -17.81 -8.28
N PRO A 344 3.17 -18.88 -9.02
CA PRO A 344 3.73 -19.09 -10.35
C PRO A 344 3.36 -17.90 -11.25
N GLU A 345 4.31 -17.48 -12.08
CA GLU A 345 3.97 -16.56 -13.18
C GLU A 345 2.99 -17.30 -14.09
N GLN A 346 1.86 -16.67 -14.42
CA GLN A 346 1.03 -17.14 -15.52
C GLN A 346 1.88 -16.98 -16.77
N GLN A 347 2.44 -18.08 -17.27
CA GLN A 347 2.90 -18.11 -18.65
C GLN A 347 1.65 -17.89 -19.49
N GLU A 348 1.53 -16.73 -20.13
CA GLU A 348 0.74 -16.66 -21.34
C GLU A 348 1.36 -17.71 -22.26
N GLU A 349 0.68 -18.84 -22.44
CA GLU A 349 0.93 -19.72 -23.57
C GLU A 349 0.62 -18.90 -24.82
N LYS A 350 1.58 -18.10 -25.28
CA LYS A 350 1.66 -17.73 -26.68
C LYS A 350 1.92 -19.04 -27.41
N GLN A 351 0.84 -19.75 -27.72
CA GLN A 351 0.87 -20.82 -28.68
C GLN A 351 1.41 -20.21 -29.97
N MET A 352 2.71 -20.42 -30.24
CA MET A 352 3.27 -20.09 -31.53
C MET A 352 2.54 -20.98 -32.53
N SER A 353 1.69 -20.38 -33.36
CA SER A 353 1.11 -21.07 -34.50
C SER A 353 2.28 -21.47 -35.40
N LEU A 354 2.55 -22.77 -35.46
CA LEU A 354 3.59 -23.37 -36.29
C LEU A 354 3.26 -23.36 -37.80
N TRP A 355 2.24 -22.61 -38.21
CA TRP A 355 1.76 -22.53 -39.58
C TRP A 355 1.29 -21.10 -39.86
N GLU A 356 2.19 -20.28 -40.41
CA GLU A 356 1.79 -19.20 -41.32
C GLU A 356 2.02 -19.75 -42.72
N ASN A 357 0.94 -19.92 -43.48
CA ASN A 357 0.98 -20.23 -44.92
C ASN A 357 1.27 -18.96 -45.71
#